data_AF-A0A3S3LH18-F1
#
_entry.id   AF-A0A3S3LH18-F1
#
_cell.length_a   1.000
_cell.length_b   1.000
_cell.length_c   1.000
_cell.angle_alpha   90.00
_cell.angle_beta   90.00
_cell.angle_gamma   90.00
#
_symmetry.space_group_name_H-M   'P 1'
#
loop_
_entity.id
_entity.type
_entity.pdbx_description
1 polymer ?
#
loop_
_entity_poly.entity_id
_entity_poly.type
_entity_poly.pdbx_seq_one_letter_code
_entity_poly.pdbx_strand_id
1 'polypeptide(L)' 'MSTPPLPPATDADLDVLQSQLGRVPRGVVGIAARCVCGNPTVVATSPRLDDGSPFPTFYYLT' A
#
# COMPACT_ATOMS: atom_id res chain seq x y z
N MET A 1 0.16 -17.93 -9.17
CA MET A 1 1.03 -16.77 -9.44
C MET A 1 1.69 -16.41 -8.12
N SER A 2 3.02 -16.49 -8.03
CA SER A 2 3.71 -16.18 -6.77
C SER A 2 3.79 -14.66 -6.61
N THR A 3 3.27 -14.13 -5.50
CA THR A 3 3.38 -12.72 -5.14
C THR A 3 4.87 -12.38 -5.02
N PRO A 4 5.39 -11.34 -5.71
CA PRO A 4 6.76 -10.88 -5.46
C PRO A 4 6.90 -10.54 -3.96
N PRO A 5 8.03 -10.87 -3.31
CA PRO A 5 8.20 -10.60 -1.89
C PRO A 5 8.31 -9.09 -1.69
N LEU A 6 7.16 -8.46 -1.45
CA LEU A 6 7.07 -7.07 -1.05
C LEU A 6 7.33 -7.00 0.45
N PRO A 7 8.13 -6.03 0.93
CA PRO A 7 8.20 -5.75 2.35
C PRO A 7 6.78 -5.49 2.88
N PRO A 8 6.34 -6.19 3.93
CA PRO A 8 5.04 -5.93 4.54
C PRO A 8 5.00 -4.48 5.03
N ALA A 9 3.86 -3.82 4.86
CA ALA A 9 3.67 -2.47 5.37
C ALA A 9 3.71 -2.52 6.90
N THR A 10 4.49 -1.64 7.50
CA THR A 10 4.55 -1.47 8.95
C THR A 10 3.44 -0.51 9.41
N ASP A 11 3.12 -0.51 10.70
CA ASP A 11 2.14 0.43 11.26
C ASP A 11 2.55 1.89 11.01
N ALA A 12 3.85 2.20 11.10
CA ALA A 12 4.37 3.53 10.77
C ALA A 12 4.16 3.90 9.29
N ASP A 13 4.21 2.93 8.37
CA ASP A 13 3.88 3.18 6.97
C ASP A 13 2.40 3.51 6.81
N LEU A 14 1.52 2.81 7.53
CA LEU A 14 0.08 3.05 7.48
C LEU A 14 -0.29 4.44 8.02
N ASP A 15 0.37 4.89 9.09
CA ASP A 15 0.20 6.23 9.65
C ASP A 15 0.62 7.32 8.65
N VAL A 16 1.77 7.14 8.00
CA VAL A 16 2.26 8.06 6.97
C VAL A 16 1.29 8.09 5.78
N LEU A 17 0.85 6.93 5.29
CA LEU A 17 -0.11 6.83 4.19
C LEU A 17 -1.44 7.49 4.53
N GLN A 18 -1.95 7.32 5.75
CA GLN A 18 -3.17 7.97 6.20
C GLN A 18 -3.01 9.50 6.19
N SER A 19 -1.85 10.00 6.63
CA SER A 19 -1.55 11.44 6.60
C SER A 19 -1.48 12.00 5.17
N GLN A 20 -0.88 11.27 4.23
CA GLN A 20 -0.74 11.67 2.82
C GLN A 20 -2.07 11.63 2.07
N LEU A 21 -2.88 10.59 2.30
CA LEU A 21 -4.12 10.35 1.57
C LEU A 21 -5.34 11.08 2.16
N GLY A 22 -5.23 11.56 3.41
CA GLY A 22 -6.34 12.13 4.18
C GLY A 22 -7.44 11.12 4.53
N ARG A 23 -7.15 9.81 4.41
CA ARG A 23 -8.06 8.69 4.67
C ARG A 23 -7.28 7.42 4.98
N VAL A 24 -7.92 6.45 5.61
CA VAL A 24 -7.31 5.14 5.87
C VAL A 24 -7.03 4.43 4.53
N PRO A 25 -5.79 3.98 4.26
CA PRO A 25 -5.47 3.22 3.06
C PRO A 25 -6.15 1.85 3.10
N ARG A 26 -6.64 1.38 1.94
CA ARG A 26 -7.39 0.11 1.86
C ARG A 26 -6.57 -0.96 1.13
N GLY A 27 -6.67 -2.20 1.62
CA GLY A 27 -6.11 -3.38 0.96
C GLY A 27 -4.60 -3.34 0.79
N VAL A 28 -3.86 -2.61 1.64
CA VAL A 28 -2.39 -2.53 1.57
C VAL A 28 -1.80 -3.90 1.88
N VAL A 29 -0.97 -4.43 0.98
CA VAL A 29 -0.22 -5.69 1.18
C VAL A 29 1.27 -5.48 1.35
N GLY A 30 1.78 -4.30 0.99
CA GLY A 30 3.19 -3.97 1.17
C GLY A 30 3.58 -2.63 0.55
N ILE A 31 4.84 -2.25 0.77
CA ILE A 31 5.45 -1.04 0.19
C ILE A 31 6.41 -1.46 -0.91
N ALA A 32 6.06 -1.15 -2.16
CA ALA A 32 6.85 -1.52 -3.33
C ALA A 32 8.05 -0.59 -3.56
N ALA A 33 7.95 0.67 -3.12
CA ALA A 33 9.06 1.63 -3.17
C ALA A 33 8.95 2.69 -2.08
N ARG A 34 10.11 3.18 -1.64
CA ARG A 34 10.26 4.24 -0.64
C ARG A 34 10.97 5.46 -1.25
N CYS A 35 10.66 6.63 -0.72
CA CYS A 35 11.34 7.89 -1.02
C CYS A 35 12.74 7.92 -0.38
N VAL A 36 13.58 8.87 -0.79
CA VAL A 36 14.89 9.14 -0.18
C VAL A 36 14.83 9.45 1.32
N CYS A 37 13.69 9.95 1.81
CA CYS A 37 13.46 10.18 3.25
C CYS A 37 13.00 8.93 4.02
N GLY A 38 12.82 7.79 3.34
CA GLY A 38 12.37 6.53 3.94
C GLY A 38 10.85 6.32 3.96
N ASN A 39 10.07 7.36 3.69
CA ASN A 39 8.60 7.25 3.65
C ASN A 39 8.11 6.41 2.45
N PRO A 40 6.95 5.76 2.56
CA PRO A 40 6.33 5.05 1.44
C PRO A 40 6.05 5.99 0.26
N THR A 41 6.23 5.47 -0.95
CA THR A 41 5.95 6.20 -2.21
C THR A 41 5.11 5.38 -3.15
N VAL A 42 5.41 4.09 -3.31
CA VAL A 42 4.57 3.16 -4.07
C VAL A 42 3.97 2.13 -3.14
N VAL A 43 2.65 2.13 -3.06
CA VAL A 43 1.87 1.16 -2.29
C VAL A 43 1.48 0.00 -3.19
N ALA A 44 1.62 -1.22 -2.68
CA ALA A 44 1.06 -2.42 -3.29
C ALA A 44 -0.23 -2.81 -2.58
N THR A 45 -1.25 -3.18 -3.35
CA THR A 45 -2.56 -3.54 -2.82
C THR A 45 -3.02 -4.92 -3.23
N SER A 46 -3.91 -5.50 -2.43
CA SER A 46 -4.65 -6.68 -2.82
C SER A 46 -5.55 -6.36 -4.02
N PRO A 47 -5.62 -7.24 -5.04
CA PRO A 47 -6.52 -7.05 -6.17
C PRO A 47 -8.00 -7.07 -5.77
N ARG A 48 -8.32 -7.55 -4.56
CA ARG A 48 -9.66 -7.52 -3.97
C ARG A 48 -9.61 -7.03 -2.52
N LEU A 49 -10.59 -6.23 -2.15
CA LEU A 49 -10.80 -5.80 -0.77
C LEU A 49 -11.48 -6.91 0.05
N ASP A 50 -11.57 -6.70 1.36
CA ASP A 50 -12.18 -7.66 2.31
C ASP A 50 -13.65 -7.93 2.01
N ASP A 51 -14.34 -6.98 1.38
CA ASP A 51 -15.73 -7.11 0.90
C ASP A 51 -15.84 -7.82 -0.46
N GLY A 52 -14.72 -8.27 -1.03
CA GLY A 52 -14.65 -8.95 -2.32
C GLY A 52 -14.66 -8.02 -3.54
N SER A 53 -14.88 -6.72 -3.35
CA SER A 53 -14.87 -5.74 -4.43
C SER A 53 -13.47 -5.62 -5.06
N PRO A 54 -13.36 -5.42 -6.38
CA PRO A 54 -12.07 -5.27 -7.02
C PRO A 54 -11.44 -3.93 -6.64
N PHE A 55 -10.13 -3.94 -6.33
CA PHE A 55 -9.37 -2.71 -6.24
C PHE A 55 -8.89 -2.32 -7.66
N PRO A 56 -8.99 -1.03 -8.06
CA PRO A 56 -8.78 -0.64 -9.45
C PRO A 56 -7.35 -0.79 -9.96
N THR A 57 -6.34 -0.76 -9.07
CA THR A 57 -4.92 -0.85 -9.44
C THR A 57 -4.14 -1.68 -8.43
N PHE A 58 -3.15 -2.47 -8.86
CA PHE A 58 -2.29 -3.18 -7.90
C PHE A 58 -1.29 -2.23 -7.22
N TYR A 59 -0.79 -1.24 -7.96
CA TYR A 59 0.12 -0.20 -7.45
C TYR A 59 -0.49 1.18 -7.55
N TYR A 60 -0.20 2.05 -6.57
CA TYR A 60 -0.48 3.49 -6.67
C TYR A 60 0.58 4.31 -5.93
N LEU A 61 0.71 5.57 -6.35
CA LEU A 61 1.60 6.57 -5.76
C LEU A 61 0.85 7.43 -4.74
N THR A 62 1.55 7.91 -3.71
CA THR A 62 1.00 8.76 -2.65
C THR A 62 1.88 9.96 -2.36
#